data_AF-A0A1S3GX75-F1
#
_entry.id   AF-A0A1S3GX75-F1
#
_cell.length_a   1.000
_cell.length_b   1.000
_cell.length_c   1.000
_cell.angle_alpha   90.00
_cell.angle_beta   90.00
_cell.angle_gamma   90.00
#
_symmetry.space_group_name_H-M   'P 1'
#
loop_
_entity.id
_entity.type
_entity.pdbx_description
1 polymer ?
#
loop_
_entity_poly.entity_id
_entity_poly.type
_entity_poly.pdbx_seq_one_letter_code
_entity_poly.pdbx_strand_id
1 'polypeptide(L)'
;DIPTVICDTPQKALGLIENVEKGHTPGLKMIILMDPFDDDLKERGEKCGVEVLSMSDAENLGKENFRKPVPPNPEDTSIICFTSGTTGNPKGAILTHQNIASNTAGFLKCLEHVFQPTPDDVTISYLPLAHMFERIVQVNILCF
;
A
#
# COMPACT_ATOMS: atom_id res chain seq x y z
N ASP A 1 11.38 6.04 7.83
CA ASP A 1 11.09 4.64 8.24
C ASP A 1 9.61 4.34 8.09
N ILE A 2 9.27 3.11 7.71
CA ILE A 2 7.88 2.64 7.54
C ILE A 2 7.48 1.93 8.85
N PRO A 3 6.69 2.57 9.74
CA PRO A 3 6.36 1.99 11.04
C PRO A 3 5.24 0.96 11.00
N THR A 4 4.45 0.97 9.93
CA THR A 4 3.26 0.14 9.78
C THR A 4 3.26 -0.52 8.41
N VAL A 5 3.04 -1.84 8.38
CA VAL A 5 2.89 -2.61 7.15
C VAL A 5 1.56 -3.34 7.19
N ILE A 6 0.84 -3.32 6.07
CA ILE A 6 -0.36 -4.15 5.88
C ILE A 6 0.02 -5.28 4.92
N CYS A 7 -0.27 -6.53 5.28
CA CYS A 7 -0.06 -7.68 4.41
C CYS A 7 -1.24 -8.66 4.46
N ASP A 8 -1.29 -9.56 3.49
CA ASP A 8 -2.39 -10.51 3.31
C ASP A 8 -2.19 -11.78 4.16
N THR A 9 -1.03 -12.44 4.07
CA THR A 9 -0.84 -13.78 4.65
C THR A 9 0.09 -13.84 5.87
N PRO A 10 -0.12 -14.80 6.80
CA PRO A 10 0.76 -15.00 7.95
C PRO A 10 2.22 -15.26 7.57
N GLN A 11 2.48 -15.89 6.42
CA GLN A 11 3.85 -16.14 5.95
C GLN A 11 4.59 -14.84 5.63
N LYS A 12 3.90 -13.82 5.07
CA LYS A 12 4.52 -12.51 4.84
C LYS A 12 4.76 -11.78 6.15
N ALA A 13 3.82 -11.85 7.09
CA ALA A 13 4.00 -11.30 8.45
C ALA A 13 5.21 -11.91 9.17
N LEU A 14 5.36 -13.24 9.13
CA LEU A 14 6.52 -13.95 9.67
C LEU A 14 7.84 -13.46 9.04
N GLY A 15 7.88 -13.32 7.71
CA GLY A 15 9.05 -12.78 7.03
C GLY A 15 9.41 -11.35 7.45
N LEU A 16 8.41 -10.50 7.75
CA LEU A 16 8.63 -9.17 8.30
C LEU A 16 9.18 -9.21 9.72
N ILE A 17 8.60 -10.04 10.58
CA ILE A 17 9.06 -10.24 11.97
C ILE A 17 10.52 -10.74 11.98
N GLU A 18 10.86 -11.72 11.13
CA GLU A 18 12.24 -12.20 11.01
C GLU A 18 13.21 -11.10 10.57
N ASN A 19 12.79 -10.17 9.70
CA ASN A 19 13.61 -9.04 9.31
C ASN A 19 13.82 -8.04 10.45
N VAL A 20 12.85 -7.89 11.35
CA VAL A 20 13.00 -7.11 12.58
C VAL A 20 13.97 -7.80 13.53
N GLU A 21 13.81 -9.11 13.76
CA GLU A 21 14.70 -9.93 14.60
C GLU A 21 16.16 -9.90 14.11
N LYS A 22 16.37 -9.87 12.79
CA LYS A 22 17.69 -9.75 12.14
C LYS A 22 18.22 -8.31 12.10
N GLY A 23 17.43 -7.32 12.56
CA GLY A 23 17.81 -5.90 12.56
C GLY A 23 17.78 -5.22 11.19
N HIS A 24 17.17 -5.83 10.17
CA HIS A 24 17.06 -5.26 8.82
C HIS A 24 16.01 -4.15 8.73
N THR A 25 14.95 -4.24 9.54
CA THR A 25 13.80 -3.31 9.52
C THR A 25 13.46 -2.77 10.91
N PRO A 26 14.38 -2.11 11.62
CA PRO A 26 14.20 -1.70 13.02
C PRO A 26 13.06 -0.67 13.23
N GLY A 27 12.66 0.00 12.15
CA GLY A 27 11.58 0.99 12.16
C GLY A 27 10.18 0.39 12.19
N LEU A 28 10.00 -0.89 11.87
CA LEU A 28 8.68 -1.54 11.86
C LEU A 28 8.16 -1.70 13.29
N LYS A 29 6.92 -1.27 13.54
CA LYS A 29 6.25 -1.31 14.85
C LYS A 29 4.89 -1.99 14.82
N MET A 30 4.23 -2.03 13.67
CA MET A 30 2.90 -2.61 13.54
C MET A 30 2.75 -3.37 12.22
N ILE A 31 2.15 -4.55 12.29
CA ILE A 31 1.70 -5.33 11.14
C ILE A 31 0.18 -5.46 11.24
N ILE A 32 -0.54 -5.06 10.19
CA ILE A 32 -1.97 -5.32 10.07
C ILE A 32 -2.14 -6.45 9.05
N LEU A 33 -2.75 -7.55 9.48
CA LEU A 33 -2.87 -8.77 8.69
C LEU A 33 -4.32 -8.97 8.23
N MET A 34 -4.51 -9.27 6.93
CA MET A 34 -5.84 -9.48 6.35
C MET A 34 -6.38 -10.88 6.64
N ASP A 35 -5.56 -11.91 6.49
CA ASP A 35 -5.96 -13.29 6.79
C ASP A 35 -5.97 -13.54 8.30
N PRO A 36 -6.77 -14.51 8.78
CA PRO A 36 -6.71 -14.96 10.17
C PRO A 36 -5.31 -15.47 10.56
N PHE A 37 -4.93 -15.26 11.81
CA PHE A 37 -3.67 -15.71 12.39
C PHE A 37 -3.86 -16.21 13.83
N ASP A 38 -2.86 -16.94 14.33
CA ASP A 38 -2.84 -17.52 15.67
C ASP A 38 -2.14 -16.61 16.70
N ASP A 39 -2.32 -16.94 17.98
CA ASP A 39 -1.69 -16.22 19.08
C ASP A 39 -0.16 -16.32 19.04
N ASP A 40 0.39 -17.41 18.48
CA ASP A 40 1.84 -17.60 18.35
C ASP A 40 2.49 -16.49 17.49
N LEU A 41 1.86 -16.12 16.37
CA LEU A 41 2.34 -15.02 15.53
C LEU A 41 2.33 -13.69 16.29
N LYS A 42 1.27 -13.44 17.05
CA LYS A 42 1.11 -12.24 17.86
C LYS A 42 2.17 -12.15 18.94
N GLU A 43 2.34 -13.22 19.72
CA GLU A 43 3.38 -13.31 20.76
C GLU A 43 4.79 -13.12 20.21
N ARG A 44 5.07 -13.65 19.02
CA ARG A 44 6.38 -13.49 18.38
C ARG A 44 6.64 -12.03 17.98
N GLY A 45 5.63 -11.35 17.42
CA GLY A 45 5.72 -9.93 17.15
C GLY A 45 6.01 -9.12 18.41
N GLU A 46 5.27 -9.37 19.50
CA GLU A 46 5.45 -8.67 20.77
C GLU A 46 6.86 -8.84 21.34
N LYS A 47 7.46 -10.03 21.23
CA LYS A 47 8.85 -10.32 21.66
C LYS A 47 9.89 -9.46 20.95
N CYS A 48 9.63 -9.01 19.72
CA CYS A 48 10.52 -8.11 18.97
C CYS A 48 10.01 -6.67 18.87
N GLY A 49 8.95 -6.31 19.63
CA GLY A 49 8.39 -4.96 19.68
C GLY A 49 7.54 -4.58 18.45
N VAL A 50 6.92 -5.57 17.81
CA VAL A 50 6.00 -5.41 16.67
C VAL A 50 4.59 -5.85 17.09
N GLU A 51 3.64 -4.93 17.06
CA GLU A 51 2.23 -5.24 17.28
C GLU A 51 1.63 -5.90 16.03
N VAL A 52 0.89 -7.01 16.19
CA VAL A 52 0.19 -7.68 15.10
C VAL A 52 -1.31 -7.57 15.33
N LEU A 53 -2.02 -6.91 14.40
CA LEU A 53 -3.46 -6.69 14.44
C LEU A 53 -4.16 -7.34 13.25
N SER A 54 -5.40 -7.79 13.46
CA SER A 54 -6.28 -8.10 12.34
C SER A 54 -6.79 -6.82 11.67
N MET A 55 -7.21 -6.90 10.41
CA MET A 55 -7.90 -5.80 9.74
C MET A 55 -9.12 -5.30 10.53
N SER A 56 -9.91 -6.21 11.11
CA SER A 56 -11.07 -5.85 11.92
C SER A 56 -10.70 -5.10 13.20
N ASP A 57 -9.61 -5.48 13.87
CA ASP A 57 -9.16 -4.79 15.07
C ASP A 57 -8.66 -3.39 14.74
N ALA A 58 -7.91 -3.25 13.64
CA ALA A 58 -7.44 -1.96 13.15
C ALA A 58 -8.60 -1.02 12.80
N GLU A 59 -9.66 -1.53 12.16
CA GLU A 59 -10.87 -0.76 11.85
C GLU A 59 -11.62 -0.33 13.12
N ASN A 60 -11.77 -1.23 14.09
CA ASN A 60 -12.43 -0.92 15.36
C ASN A 60 -11.65 0.15 16.14
N LEU A 61 -10.33 0.01 16.22
CA LEU A 61 -9.45 1.01 16.84
C LEU A 61 -9.59 2.36 16.14
N GLY A 62 -9.67 2.38 14.80
CA GLY A 62 -9.88 3.58 14.00
C GLY A 62 -11.24 4.26 14.24
N LYS A 63 -12.30 3.48 14.48
CA LYS A 63 -13.64 4.00 14.84
C LYS A 63 -13.65 4.63 16.23
N GLU A 64 -13.02 3.99 17.20
CA GLU A 64 -12.93 4.48 18.58
C GLU A 64 -12.01 5.71 18.70
N ASN A 65 -10.96 5.77 17.88
CA ASN A 65 -9.93 6.81 17.91
C ASN A 65 -9.88 7.60 16.60
N PHE A 66 -11.04 8.05 16.12
CA PHE A 66 -11.13 8.76 14.85
C PHE A 66 -10.20 9.97 14.80
N ARG A 67 -9.38 10.04 13.77
CA ARG A 67 -8.53 11.19 13.45
C ARG A 67 -8.83 11.68 12.04
N LYS A 68 -8.80 12.99 11.85
CA LYS A 68 -8.87 13.57 10.51
C LYS A 68 -7.68 13.07 9.69
N PRO A 69 -7.87 12.64 8.42
CA PRO A 69 -6.76 12.29 7.54
C PRO A 69 -5.77 13.45 7.43
N VAL A 70 -4.48 13.13 7.46
CA VAL A 70 -3.40 14.09 7.20
C VAL A 70 -2.93 13.84 5.76
N PRO A 71 -3.20 14.77 4.81
CA PRO A 71 -2.77 14.61 3.44
C PRO A 71 -1.23 14.56 3.34
N PRO A 72 -0.67 13.76 2.41
CA PRO A 72 0.77 13.73 2.15
C PRO A 72 1.23 14.98 1.39
N ASN A 73 2.52 15.29 1.47
CA ASN A 73 3.16 16.26 0.58
C ASN A 73 3.34 15.67 -0.83
N PRO A 74 3.39 16.50 -1.88
CA PRO A 74 3.60 16.02 -3.25
C PRO A 74 4.89 15.20 -3.43
N GLU A 75 5.93 15.51 -2.67
CA GLU A 75 7.24 14.86 -2.73
C GLU A 75 7.31 13.56 -1.91
N ASP A 76 6.31 13.29 -1.07
CA ASP A 76 6.27 12.06 -0.29
C ASP A 76 6.14 10.84 -1.22
N THR A 77 6.83 9.76 -0.85
CA THR A 77 6.75 8.50 -1.59
C THR A 77 5.35 7.91 -1.46
N SER A 78 4.71 7.66 -2.59
CA SER A 78 3.37 7.06 -2.67
C SER A 78 3.42 5.57 -2.96
N ILE A 79 4.20 5.16 -3.98
CA ILE A 79 4.25 3.78 -4.46
C ILE A 79 5.70 3.40 -4.76
N ILE A 80 6.08 2.18 -4.41
CA ILE A 80 7.31 1.54 -4.89
C ILE A 80 6.92 0.36 -5.78
N CYS A 81 7.19 0.47 -7.08
CA CYS A 81 6.94 -0.61 -8.02
C CYS A 81 8.18 -1.43 -8.27
N PHE A 82 8.15 -2.69 -7.89
CA PHE A 82 9.21 -3.63 -8.20
C PHE A 82 9.08 -4.11 -9.65
N THR A 83 10.19 -4.03 -10.38
CA THR A 83 10.30 -4.55 -11.74
C THR A 83 11.31 -5.68 -11.76
N SER A 84 11.06 -6.71 -12.57
CA SER A 84 11.94 -7.88 -12.68
C SER A 84 13.36 -7.51 -13.12
N GLY A 85 13.54 -6.38 -13.80
CA GLY A 85 14.82 -5.96 -14.35
C GLY A 85 15.34 -6.93 -15.40
N THR A 86 16.36 -6.53 -16.16
CA THR A 86 16.96 -7.38 -17.19
C THR A 86 18.10 -8.26 -16.65
N THR A 87 18.61 -8.01 -15.43
CA THR A 87 19.53 -8.86 -14.66
C THR A 87 19.50 -8.50 -13.16
N GLY A 88 19.67 -9.49 -12.28
CA GLY A 88 19.87 -9.30 -10.83
C GLY A 88 18.60 -9.22 -9.97
N ASN A 89 18.72 -8.68 -8.75
CA ASN A 89 17.60 -8.50 -7.83
C ASN A 89 16.58 -7.49 -8.38
N PRO A 90 15.27 -7.67 -8.13
CA PRO A 90 14.25 -6.70 -8.53
C PRO A 90 14.57 -5.30 -8.03
N LYS A 91 14.39 -4.30 -8.91
CA LYS A 91 14.59 -2.89 -8.57
C LYS A 91 13.25 -2.24 -8.26
N GLY A 92 13.19 -1.51 -7.15
CA GLY A 92 12.04 -0.70 -6.79
C GLY A 92 12.10 0.69 -7.44
N ALA A 93 11.16 0.99 -8.32
CA ALA A 93 10.94 2.34 -8.82
C ALA A 93 10.12 3.12 -7.79
N ILE A 94 10.72 4.17 -7.23
CA ILE A 94 10.09 5.05 -6.23
C ILE A 94 9.27 6.10 -6.96
N LEU A 95 7.98 6.20 -6.64
CA LEU A 95 7.04 7.15 -7.24
C LEU A 95 6.41 8.01 -6.15
N THR A 96 6.50 9.33 -6.31
CA THR A 96 5.91 10.30 -5.38
C THR A 96 4.44 10.55 -5.67
N HIS A 97 3.72 11.17 -4.73
CA HIS A 97 2.34 11.61 -4.97
C HIS A 97 2.24 12.56 -6.18
N GLN A 98 3.21 13.46 -6.37
CA GLN A 98 3.25 14.35 -7.52
C GLN A 98 3.43 13.59 -8.85
N ASN A 99 4.20 12.50 -8.87
CA ASN A 99 4.33 11.67 -10.07
C ASN A 99 2.98 11.08 -10.48
N ILE A 100 2.23 10.54 -9.51
CA ILE A 100 0.90 9.97 -9.75
C ILE A 100 -0.07 11.04 -10.25
N ALA A 101 -0.16 12.18 -9.55
CA ALA A 101 -1.06 13.28 -9.93
C ALA A 101 -0.75 13.85 -11.32
N SER A 102 0.53 14.03 -11.65
CA SER A 102 0.95 14.54 -12.97
C SER A 102 0.58 13.56 -14.09
N ASN A 103 0.74 12.25 -13.85
CA ASN A 103 0.39 11.23 -14.83
C ASN A 103 -1.13 11.12 -15.02
N THR A 104 -1.92 11.22 -13.94
CA THR A 104 -3.38 11.28 -14.00
C THR A 104 -3.86 12.50 -14.82
N ALA A 105 -3.31 13.68 -14.56
CA ALA A 105 -3.64 14.88 -15.34
C ALA A 105 -3.30 14.74 -16.83
N GLY A 106 -2.13 14.17 -17.15
CA GLY A 106 -1.74 13.87 -18.52
C GLY A 106 -2.67 12.86 -19.21
N PHE A 107 -3.07 11.82 -18.49
CA PHE A 107 -4.01 10.80 -18.98
C PHE A 107 -5.37 11.40 -19.34
N LEU A 108 -5.97 12.17 -18.42
CA LEU A 108 -7.24 12.86 -18.68
C LEU A 108 -7.14 13.81 -19.86
N LYS A 109 -6.03 14.56 -19.96
CA LYS A 109 -5.82 15.49 -21.08
C LYS A 109 -5.75 14.75 -22.41
N CYS A 110 -5.05 13.62 -22.47
CA CYS A 110 -4.95 12.81 -23.69
C CYS A 110 -6.29 12.20 -24.11
N LEU A 111 -7.21 11.95 -23.16
CA LEU A 111 -8.49 11.30 -23.42
C LEU A 111 -9.69 12.24 -23.46
N GLU A 112 -9.52 13.55 -23.24
CA GLU A 112 -10.61 14.50 -23.04
C GLU A 112 -11.68 14.53 -24.16
N HIS A 113 -11.32 14.10 -25.37
CA HIS A 113 -12.20 14.02 -26.55
C HIS A 113 -12.81 12.63 -26.79
N VAL A 114 -12.36 11.61 -26.06
CA VAL A 114 -12.77 10.21 -26.23
C VAL A 114 -13.51 9.71 -24.99
N PHE A 115 -13.09 10.15 -23.81
CA PHE A 115 -13.61 9.69 -22.53
C PHE A 115 -13.57 10.84 -21.50
N GLN A 116 -14.69 11.02 -20.82
CA GLN A 116 -14.82 11.97 -19.71
C GLN A 116 -15.41 11.19 -18.53
N PRO A 117 -14.58 10.86 -17.52
CA PRO A 117 -15.07 10.10 -16.37
C PRO A 117 -16.14 10.89 -15.62
N THR A 118 -17.14 10.16 -15.15
CA THR A 118 -18.24 10.64 -14.33
C THR A 118 -18.38 9.75 -13.10
N PRO A 119 -18.95 10.26 -12.00
CA PRO A 119 -19.21 9.46 -10.81
C PRO A 119 -20.15 8.25 -11.03
N ASP A 120 -20.87 8.19 -12.15
CA ASP A 120 -21.76 7.10 -12.53
C ASP A 120 -21.05 5.98 -13.32
N ASP A 121 -19.78 6.18 -13.71
CA ASP A 121 -19.03 5.20 -14.47
C ASP A 121 -18.69 3.95 -13.66
N VAL A 122 -18.78 2.80 -14.33
CA VAL A 122 -18.40 1.50 -13.77
C VAL A 122 -17.23 0.95 -14.56
N THR A 123 -16.08 0.79 -13.91
CA THR A 123 -14.88 0.22 -14.53
C THR A 123 -14.58 -1.18 -14.01
N ILE A 124 -14.26 -2.08 -14.94
CA ILE A 124 -13.76 -3.41 -14.60
C ILE A 124 -12.26 -3.29 -14.30
N SER A 125 -11.86 -3.59 -13.07
CA SER A 125 -10.44 -3.75 -12.72
C SER A 125 -9.94 -5.09 -13.28
N TYR A 126 -9.35 -5.03 -14.47
CA TYR A 126 -8.92 -6.22 -15.22
C TYR A 126 -7.43 -6.47 -15.11
N LEU A 127 -6.60 -5.42 -15.13
CA LEU A 127 -5.16 -5.58 -15.06
C LEU A 127 -4.73 -5.75 -13.59
N PRO A 128 -3.60 -6.41 -13.30
CA PRO A 128 -3.18 -6.57 -11.91
C PRO A 128 -2.78 -5.22 -11.29
N LEU A 129 -3.29 -4.94 -10.08
CA LEU A 129 -3.01 -3.72 -9.31
C LEU A 129 -1.52 -3.50 -8.97
N ALA A 130 -0.68 -4.52 -9.16
CA ALA A 130 0.77 -4.38 -9.03
C ALA A 130 1.41 -3.59 -10.19
N HIS A 131 0.72 -3.49 -11.33
CA HIS A 131 1.18 -2.71 -12.48
C HIS A 131 0.75 -1.24 -12.37
N MET A 132 1.70 -0.33 -12.62
CA MET A 132 1.42 1.11 -12.55
C MET A 132 0.31 1.57 -13.49
N PHE A 133 0.12 0.90 -14.63
CA PHE A 133 -0.93 1.27 -15.56
C PHE A 133 -2.33 1.10 -14.93
N GLU A 134 -2.62 -0.05 -14.31
CA GLU A 134 -3.90 -0.27 -13.61
C GLU A 134 -4.07 0.73 -12.46
N ARG A 135 -2.99 1.01 -11.71
CA ARG A 135 -3.05 2.00 -10.62
C ARG A 135 -3.47 3.38 -11.10
N ILE A 136 -2.98 3.80 -12.26
CA ILE A 136 -3.37 5.08 -12.85
C ILE A 136 -4.83 5.04 -13.30
N VAL A 137 -5.28 3.98 -13.96
CA VAL A 137 -6.70 3.83 -14.33
C VAL A 137 -7.59 3.92 -13.09
N GLN A 138 -7.24 3.20 -12.02
CA GLN A 138 -7.97 3.23 -10.75
C GLN A 138 -8.02 4.65 -10.14
N VAL A 139 -6.91 5.39 -10.13
CA VAL A 139 -6.87 6.77 -9.61
C VAL A 139 -7.74 7.71 -10.42
N ASN A 140 -7.80 7.56 -11.75
CA ASN A 140 -8.66 8.39 -12.59
C ASN A 140 -10.16 8.20 -12.27
N ILE A 141 -10.58 6.99 -11.90
CA ILE A 141 -11.97 6.67 -11.62
C ILE A 141 -12.38 6.98 -10.17
N LEU A 142 -11.45 6.88 -9.21
CA LEU A 142 -11.76 7.15 -7.80
C LEU A 142 -11.71 8.64 -7.44
N CYS A 143 -11.00 9.45 -8.22
CA CYS A 143 -10.80 10.87 -7.91
C CYS A 143 -11.66 11.83 -8.76
N PHE A 144 -12.39 11.33 -9.75
CA PHE A 144 -13.25 12.10 -10.66
C PHE A 144 -14.55 11.34 -10.92
#